data_AF-A0AA88H9G5-F1
#
_entry.id   AF-A0AA88H9G5-F1
#
_cell.length_a   1.000
_cell.length_b   1.000
_cell.length_c   1.000
_cell.angle_alpha   90.00
_cell.angle_beta   90.00
_cell.angle_gamma   90.00
#
_symmetry.space_group_name_H-M   'P 1'
#
loop_
_entity.id
_entity.type
_entity.pdbx_description
1 polymer ?
#
loop_
_entity_poly.entity_id
_entity_poly.type
_entity_poly.pdbx_seq_one_letter_code
_entity_poly.pdbx_strand_id
1 'polypeptide(L)'
;MEIFFKPALKKYQSHQKALSVETNLVKLGQFLWCYRCVGTHPGCNEPFDWRWYWSYTCPSWSDKCVKIIEKKGVDTIITRDCLSNLISTRRDIPGDTYEGCRAASEDVKLAQYTFNDIRELDIKRTHFDNTTWCFCSFDHFCNSAKSTGPFFITFFALMFTARLLA
;
A
#
# COMPACT_ATOMS: atom_id res chain seq x y z
N MET A 1 11.61 -41.45 4.61
CA MET A 1 11.71 -39.99 4.38
C MET A 1 10.68 -39.66 3.31
N GLU A 2 9.92 -38.59 3.51
CA GLU A 2 8.70 -38.17 2.76
C GLU A 2 7.39 -38.87 3.12
N ILE A 3 6.68 -38.29 4.09
CA ILE A 3 5.25 -38.47 4.31
C ILE A 3 4.65 -37.07 4.49
N PHE A 4 3.68 -36.76 3.61
CA PHE A 4 2.55 -35.84 3.78
C PHE A 4 2.77 -34.39 4.26
N PHE A 5 2.62 -33.43 3.35
CA PHE A 5 1.83 -32.21 3.58
C PHE A 5 1.30 -31.66 2.25
N LYS A 6 0.28 -32.31 1.68
CA LYS A 6 -0.57 -31.72 0.62
C LYS A 6 -2.04 -31.80 1.03
N PRO A 7 -2.54 -30.83 1.82
CA PRO A 7 -3.91 -30.41 1.61
C PRO A 7 -4.13 -28.92 1.95
N ALA A 8 -3.83 -28.00 1.04
CA ALA A 8 -4.29 -26.60 1.16
C ALA A 8 -4.66 -25.92 -0.17
N LEU A 9 -4.24 -26.47 -1.31
CA LEU A 9 -4.51 -25.88 -2.63
C LEU A 9 -5.92 -26.20 -3.19
N LYS A 10 -6.69 -27.07 -2.54
CA LYS A 10 -7.93 -27.62 -3.14
C LYS A 10 -9.20 -26.80 -2.86
N LYS A 11 -9.16 -25.81 -1.96
CA LYS A 11 -10.36 -25.06 -1.53
C LYS A 11 -10.57 -23.73 -2.26
N TYR A 12 -9.57 -23.19 -2.96
CA TYR A 12 -9.72 -21.96 -3.76
C TYR A 12 -10.33 -22.22 -5.15
N GLN A 13 -10.27 -23.46 -5.65
CA GLN A 13 -10.72 -23.81 -7.00
C GLN A 13 -12.23 -24.08 -7.13
N SER A 14 -13.00 -24.10 -6.03
CA SER A 14 -14.42 -24.46 -6.07
C SER A 14 -15.38 -23.30 -6.37
N HIS A 15 -14.92 -22.04 -6.34
CA HIS A 15 -15.77 -20.89 -6.70
C HIS A 15 -15.69 -20.50 -8.19
N GLN A 16 -14.89 -21.19 -8.99
CA GLN A 16 -14.59 -20.78 -10.37
C GLN A 16 -15.33 -21.58 -11.45
N LYS A 17 -16.28 -22.44 -11.06
CA LYS A 17 -17.09 -23.24 -11.98
C LYS A 17 -18.57 -22.92 -11.82
N ALA A 18 -19.02 -21.83 -12.44
CA ALA A 18 -20.36 -21.69 -13.04
C ALA A 18 -20.62 -20.24 -13.45
N LEU A 19 -20.04 -19.80 -14.57
CA LEU A 19 -20.76 -18.96 -15.53
C LEU A 19 -20.03 -19.02 -16.88
N SER A 20 -20.56 -19.85 -17.78
CA SER A 20 -20.09 -20.05 -19.15
C SER A 20 -21.05 -19.34 -20.10
N VAL A 21 -20.65 -18.23 -20.72
CA VAL A 21 -21.18 -17.77 -22.02
C VAL A 21 -20.08 -16.93 -22.71
N GLU A 22 -19.88 -17.21 -24.00
CA GLU A 22 -18.89 -16.63 -24.88
C GLU A 22 -18.83 -15.10 -24.85
N THR A 23 -17.68 -14.57 -24.46
CA THR A 23 -17.03 -13.47 -25.17
C THR A 23 -15.53 -13.75 -25.13
N ASN A 24 -14.87 -13.74 -26.28
CA ASN A 24 -13.44 -13.47 -26.35
C ASN A 24 -13.22 -12.01 -25.92
N LEU A 25 -13.49 -11.72 -24.65
CA LEU A 25 -13.06 -10.49 -24.04
C LEU A 25 -11.57 -10.69 -23.81
N VAL A 26 -10.78 -10.29 -24.79
CA VAL A 26 -9.44 -9.80 -24.51
C VAL A 26 -9.65 -8.77 -23.41
N LYS A 27 -9.54 -9.19 -22.14
CA LYS A 27 -9.27 -8.27 -21.05
C LYS A 27 -7.93 -7.70 -21.44
N LEU A 28 -7.97 -6.56 -22.13
CA LEU A 28 -6.87 -5.61 -22.18
C LEU A 28 -6.65 -5.24 -20.71
N GLY A 29 -5.90 -6.10 -20.02
CA GLY A 29 -5.43 -5.82 -18.68
C GLY A 29 -4.68 -4.53 -18.83
N GLN A 30 -5.19 -3.47 -18.22
CA GLN A 30 -4.42 -2.26 -18.06
C GLN A 30 -3.23 -2.68 -17.23
N PHE A 31 -2.09 -2.87 -17.89
CA PHE A 31 -0.82 -3.05 -17.24
C PHE A 31 -0.57 -1.72 -16.52
N LEU A 32 -0.85 -1.68 -15.22
CA LEU A 32 -0.57 -0.53 -14.38
C LEU A 32 0.94 -0.46 -14.15
N TRP A 33 1.53 0.70 -14.38
CA TRP A 33 2.97 0.93 -14.22
C TRP A 33 3.21 1.69 -12.91
N CYS A 34 4.00 1.10 -12.02
CA CYS A 34 4.37 1.70 -10.73
C CYS A 34 5.88 1.62 -10.53
N TYR A 35 6.46 2.58 -9.80
CA TYR A 35 7.84 2.42 -9.32
C TYR A 35 7.90 1.42 -8.17
N ARG A 36 8.98 0.65 -8.15
CA ARG A 36 9.28 -0.30 -7.08
C ARG A 36 10.60 0.06 -6.43
N CYS A 37 10.54 0.57 -5.20
CA CYS A 37 11.72 0.96 -4.44
C CYS A 37 11.45 0.97 -2.93
N VAL A 38 12.52 0.91 -2.14
CA VAL A 38 12.50 1.02 -0.69
C VAL A 38 13.39 2.19 -0.29
N GLY A 39 13.06 2.92 0.77
CA GLY A 39 13.78 4.12 1.21
C GLY A 39 15.24 3.89 1.61
N THR A 40 15.66 2.63 1.75
CA THR A 40 17.06 2.22 1.91
C THR A 40 17.87 2.32 0.62
N HIS A 41 17.20 2.36 -0.54
CA HIS A 41 17.84 2.56 -1.84
C HIS A 41 17.96 4.05 -2.18
N PRO A 42 19.05 4.47 -2.86
CA PRO A 42 19.27 5.87 -3.20
C PRO A 42 18.18 6.41 -4.12
N GLY A 43 17.67 7.63 -3.87
CA GLY A 43 16.64 8.27 -4.71
C GLY A 43 15.19 7.82 -4.47
N CYS A 44 14.94 6.87 -3.56
CA CYS A 44 13.57 6.44 -3.22
C CYS A 44 12.92 7.27 -2.09
N ASN A 45 13.68 8.09 -1.36
CA ASN A 45 13.10 8.93 -0.31
C ASN A 45 12.35 10.14 -0.89
N GLU A 46 11.97 11.09 -0.03
CA GLU A 46 11.36 12.35 -0.44
C GLU A 46 12.47 13.43 -0.47
N PRO A 47 12.81 14.02 -1.63
CA PRO A 47 12.17 13.92 -2.95
C PRO A 47 12.53 12.63 -3.71
N PHE A 48 11.56 12.13 -4.48
CA PHE A 48 11.73 10.94 -5.32
C PHE A 48 12.44 11.29 -6.63
N ASP A 49 13.53 10.58 -6.94
CA ASP A 49 14.26 10.73 -8.19
C ASP A 49 13.94 9.55 -9.14
N TRP A 50 13.01 9.82 -10.06
CA TRP A 50 12.55 8.87 -11.07
C TRP A 50 13.65 8.41 -12.04
N ARG A 51 14.80 9.11 -12.13
CA ARG A 51 15.90 8.74 -13.04
C ARG A 51 16.61 7.45 -12.61
N TRP A 52 16.50 7.08 -11.34
CA TRP A 52 17.12 5.88 -10.78
C TRP A 52 16.24 4.63 -10.86
N TYR A 53 14.94 4.80 -11.10
CA TYR A 53 13.98 3.71 -11.01
C TYR A 53 13.19 3.58 -12.30
N TRP A 54 13.11 2.35 -12.79
CA TRP A 54 12.23 2.01 -13.88
C TRP A 54 10.84 1.67 -13.34
N SER A 55 9.82 1.96 -14.14
CA SER A 55 8.46 1.56 -13.84
C SER A 55 8.28 0.07 -14.13
N TYR A 56 7.58 -0.63 -13.25
CA TYR A 56 7.27 -2.05 -13.36
C TYR A 56 5.79 -2.24 -13.63
N THR A 57 5.45 -3.24 -14.45
CA THR A 57 4.06 -3.66 -14.63
C THR A 57 3.60 -4.46 -13.43
N CYS A 58 2.45 -4.08 -12.86
CA CYS A 58 1.82 -4.85 -11.80
C CYS A 58 1.15 -6.13 -12.37
N PRO A 59 1.15 -7.24 -11.63
CA PRO A 59 0.64 -8.52 -12.11
C PRO A 59 -0.89 -8.65 -12.07
N SER A 60 -1.58 -7.86 -11.23
CA SER A 60 -3.05 -7.91 -11.10
C SER A 60 -3.74 -6.91 -12.04
N TRP A 61 -4.94 -7.25 -12.51
CA TRP A 61 -5.75 -6.39 -13.38
C TRP A 61 -6.47 -5.27 -12.64
N SER A 62 -6.65 -5.41 -11.32
CA SER A 62 -7.28 -4.42 -10.44
C SER A 62 -6.27 -3.85 -9.44
N ASP A 63 -5.00 -3.78 -9.83
CA ASP A 63 -3.92 -3.33 -8.95
C ASP A 63 -3.94 -1.82 -8.75
N LYS A 64 -3.23 -1.37 -7.72
CA LYS A 64 -2.99 0.05 -7.43
C LYS A 64 -1.52 0.27 -7.09
N CYS A 65 -1.00 1.44 -7.46
CA CYS A 65 0.30 1.86 -6.97
C CYS A 65 0.17 2.26 -5.52
N VAL A 66 1.11 1.82 -4.68
CA VAL A 66 1.10 2.08 -3.25
C VAL A 66 2.39 2.80 -2.87
N LYS A 67 2.23 3.86 -2.07
CA LYS A 67 3.32 4.49 -1.32
C LYS A 67 3.07 4.27 0.17
N ILE A 68 3.94 3.52 0.82
CA ILE A 68 3.94 3.32 2.26
C ILE A 68 4.95 4.31 2.86
N ILE A 69 4.51 5.07 3.85
CA ILE A 69 5.36 5.96 4.62
C ILE A 69 5.42 5.40 6.04
N GLU A 70 6.59 4.87 6.41
CA GLU A 70 6.86 4.30 7.72
C GLU A 70 7.71 5.28 8.50
N LYS A 71 7.27 5.67 9.70
CA LYS A 71 7.98 6.61 10.57
C LYS A 71 8.43 5.91 11.85
N LYS A 72 9.67 6.18 12.25
CA LYS A 72 10.24 5.76 13.52
C LYS A 72 11.02 6.92 14.12
N GLY A 73 10.43 7.58 15.12
CA GLY A 73 10.96 8.83 15.64
C GLY A 73 11.15 9.89 14.53
N VAL A 74 12.41 10.21 14.21
CA VAL A 74 12.78 11.19 13.17
C VAL A 74 12.96 10.53 11.80
N ASP A 75 13.23 9.23 11.76
CA ASP A 75 13.51 8.51 10.53
C ASP A 75 12.21 8.17 9.79
N THR A 76 12.21 8.42 8.49
CA THR A 76 11.09 8.10 7.60
C THR A 76 11.57 7.23 6.46
N ILE A 77 11.02 6.03 6.34
CA ILE A 77 11.30 5.11 5.26
C ILE A 77 10.08 5.08 4.34
N ILE A 78 10.32 5.32 3.05
CA ILE A 78 9.26 5.31 2.04
C ILE A 78 9.43 4.07 1.16
N THR A 79 8.37 3.29 1.03
CA THR A 79 8.35 2.13 0.14
C THR A 79 7.31 2.33 -0.94
N ARG A 80 7.68 2.11 -2.20
CA ARG A 80 6.78 2.14 -3.36
C ARG A 80 6.71 0.74 -3.96
N ASP A 81 5.51 0.24 -4.20
CA ASP A 81 5.28 -1.05 -4.85
C ASP A 81 3.84 -1.17 -5.39
N CYS A 82 3.55 -2.27 -6.08
CA CYS A 82 2.19 -2.69 -6.43
C CYS A 82 1.47 -3.28 -5.21
N LEU A 83 0.16 -3.02 -5.08
CA LEU A 83 -0.66 -3.55 -3.99
C LEU A 83 -0.65 -5.10 -3.97
N SER A 84 -0.68 -5.76 -5.13
CA SER A 84 -0.64 -7.23 -5.22
C SER A 84 0.57 -7.86 -4.53
N ASN A 85 1.73 -7.20 -4.57
CA ASN A 85 2.97 -7.72 -3.99
C ASN A 85 2.91 -7.65 -2.46
N LEU A 86 2.29 -6.59 -1.95
CA LEU A 86 2.20 -6.31 -0.52
C LEU A 86 1.13 -7.14 0.18
N ILE A 87 0.01 -7.48 -0.48
CA ILE A 87 -1.09 -8.29 0.12
C ILE A 87 -0.59 -9.62 0.70
N SER A 88 0.47 -10.19 0.11
CA SER A 88 1.04 -11.46 0.57
C SER A 88 1.87 -11.34 1.85
N THR A 89 2.52 -10.19 2.07
CA THR A 89 3.52 -9.99 3.14
C THR A 89 3.03 -9.08 4.27
N ARG A 90 2.03 -8.24 3.98
CA ARG A 90 1.51 -7.19 4.85
C ARG A 90 0.06 -7.50 5.24
N ARG A 91 -0.27 -7.32 6.52
CA ARG A 91 -1.63 -7.49 7.07
C ARG A 91 -2.24 -6.17 7.54
N ASP A 92 -1.44 -5.12 7.58
CA ASP A 92 -1.78 -3.76 8.01
C ASP A 92 -2.42 -2.92 6.88
N ILE A 93 -2.91 -3.58 5.83
CA ILE A 93 -3.49 -2.92 4.66
C ILE A 93 -4.89 -2.41 5.04
N PRO A 94 -5.19 -1.10 4.86
CA PRO A 94 -6.53 -0.60 5.09
C PRO A 94 -7.53 -1.23 4.11
N GLY A 95 -8.75 -1.52 4.59
CA GLY A 95 -9.79 -2.14 3.77
C GLY A 95 -10.26 -1.26 2.60
N ASP A 96 -10.16 0.06 2.76
CA ASP A 96 -10.48 1.03 1.72
C ASP A 96 -9.23 1.35 0.89
N THR A 97 -9.25 0.95 -0.38
CA THR A 97 -8.13 1.12 -1.33
C THR A 97 -8.39 2.23 -2.37
N TYR A 98 -9.31 3.14 -2.07
CA TYR A 98 -9.55 4.35 -2.86
C TYR A 98 -8.33 5.29 -2.80
N GLU A 99 -8.22 6.17 -3.79
CA GLU A 99 -7.10 7.10 -3.89
C GLU A 99 -6.97 7.99 -2.65
N GLY A 100 -5.72 8.22 -2.23
CA GLY A 100 -5.38 9.02 -1.07
C GLY A 100 -4.64 8.27 0.02
N CYS A 101 -4.22 9.00 1.05
CA CYS A 101 -3.42 8.49 2.17
C CYS A 101 -4.29 8.20 3.40
N ARG A 102 -4.05 7.05 4.03
CA ARG A 102 -4.78 6.55 5.20
C ARG A 102 -3.80 5.90 6.17
N ALA A 103 -4.14 5.89 7.46
CA ALA A 103 -3.37 5.13 8.44
C ALA A 103 -3.47 3.63 8.15
N ALA A 104 -2.42 2.89 8.50
CA ALA A 104 -2.42 1.43 8.44
C ALA A 104 -3.52 0.85 9.33
N SER A 105 -4.10 -0.28 8.90
CA SER A 105 -5.07 -1.01 9.71
C SER A 105 -4.37 -1.78 10.80
N GLU A 106 -4.95 -1.78 12.01
CA GLU A 106 -4.51 -2.66 13.09
C GLU A 106 -5.22 -4.02 12.95
N ASP A 107 -4.46 -5.12 13.03
CA ASP A 107 -5.03 -6.47 13.12
C ASP A 107 -4.98 -6.94 14.58
N VAL A 108 -6.15 -6.93 15.23
CA VAL A 108 -6.31 -7.30 16.65
C VAL A 108 -5.85 -8.73 16.95
N LYS A 109 -5.87 -9.62 15.95
CA LYS A 109 -5.50 -11.04 16.13
C LYS A 109 -4.05 -11.32 15.73
N LEU A 110 -3.28 -10.30 15.36
CA LEU A 110 -1.90 -10.48 14.93
C LEU A 110 -1.03 -10.99 16.09
N ALA A 111 -0.25 -12.04 15.83
CA ALA A 111 0.71 -12.62 16.76
C ALA A 111 0.14 -13.12 18.12
N GLN A 112 -1.18 -13.37 18.23
CA GLN A 112 -1.85 -13.68 19.51
C GLN A 112 -1.30 -14.91 20.24
N TYR A 113 -0.62 -15.83 19.53
CA TYR A 113 -0.04 -17.07 20.11
C TYR A 113 1.44 -17.27 19.75
N THR A 114 2.13 -16.22 19.27
CA THR A 114 3.56 -16.29 18.92
C THR A 114 4.36 -15.42 19.86
N PHE A 115 5.12 -16.06 20.76
CA PHE A 115 6.02 -15.40 21.70
C PHE A 115 7.44 -15.48 21.13
N ASN A 116 7.89 -14.43 20.46
CA ASN A 116 9.26 -14.32 19.96
C ASN A 116 9.97 -13.17 20.69
N ASP A 117 11.18 -13.44 21.21
CA ASP A 117 12.03 -12.45 21.90
C ASP A 117 13.00 -11.73 20.94
N ILE A 118 13.08 -12.16 19.68
CA ILE A 118 13.97 -11.57 18.67
C ILE A 118 13.36 -10.27 18.14
N ARG A 119 14.03 -9.14 18.39
CA ARG A 119 13.53 -7.80 18.07
C ARG A 119 13.42 -7.52 16.57
N GLU A 120 14.22 -8.21 15.77
CA GLU A 120 14.28 -8.10 14.31
C GLU A 120 13.07 -8.79 13.65
N LEU A 121 12.48 -9.78 14.32
CA LEU A 121 11.30 -10.49 13.85
C LEU A 121 10.04 -9.84 14.42
N ASP A 122 9.66 -8.70 13.84
CA ASP A 122 8.50 -7.94 14.30
C ASP A 122 7.17 -8.53 13.78
N ILE A 123 6.70 -9.58 14.45
CA ILE A 123 5.44 -10.26 14.14
C ILE A 123 4.24 -9.39 14.48
N LYS A 124 4.35 -8.58 15.56
CA LYS A 124 3.31 -7.66 16.02
C LYS A 124 3.22 -6.38 15.18
N ARG A 125 4.19 -6.15 14.29
CA ARG A 125 4.26 -4.97 13.41
C ARG A 125 4.32 -3.66 14.21
N THR A 126 4.99 -3.66 15.36
CA THR A 126 5.17 -2.50 16.26
C THR A 126 6.52 -1.79 16.08
N HIS A 127 7.30 -2.12 15.06
CA HIS A 127 8.62 -1.54 14.82
C HIS A 127 8.56 -0.05 14.43
N PHE A 128 7.51 0.35 13.72
CA PHE A 128 7.27 1.71 13.28
C PHE A 128 6.16 2.34 14.12
N ASP A 129 6.34 3.61 14.50
CA ASP A 129 5.38 4.35 15.34
C ASP A 129 4.14 4.74 14.54
N ASN A 130 4.32 5.04 13.24
CA ASN A 130 3.25 5.42 12.35
C ASN A 130 3.51 4.91 10.94
N THR A 131 2.54 4.16 10.41
CA THR A 131 2.55 3.67 9.05
C THR A 131 1.36 4.26 8.31
N THR A 132 1.62 4.98 7.23
CA THR A 132 0.60 5.56 6.35
C THR A 132 0.66 4.90 4.98
N TRP A 133 -0.48 4.45 4.49
CA TRP A 133 -0.68 3.89 3.16
C TRP A 133 -1.29 4.93 2.23
N CYS A 134 -0.66 5.19 1.10
CA CYS A 134 -1.22 6.03 0.04
C CYS A 134 -1.49 5.19 -1.20
N PHE A 135 -2.73 5.17 -1.68
CA PHE A 135 -3.13 4.49 -2.91
C PHE A 135 -3.27 5.48 -4.05
N CYS A 136 -2.79 5.09 -5.23
CA CYS A 136 -2.87 5.88 -6.44
C CYS A 136 -3.19 4.98 -7.63
N SER A 137 -4.08 5.42 -8.52
CA SER A 137 -4.27 4.73 -9.80
C SER A 137 -3.18 5.05 -10.81
N PHE A 138 -2.37 6.07 -10.58
CA PHE A 138 -1.19 6.38 -11.39
C PHE A 138 -0.01 6.76 -10.51
N ASP A 139 1.19 6.39 -10.96
CA ASP A 139 2.41 6.57 -10.20
C ASP A 139 2.74 8.04 -9.87
N HIS A 140 2.52 8.96 -10.81
CA HIS A 140 2.83 10.38 -10.63
C HIS A 140 2.05 11.03 -9.47
N PHE A 141 0.84 10.54 -9.18
CA PHE A 141 0.04 11.01 -8.05
C PHE A 141 0.58 10.53 -6.70
N CYS A 142 1.27 9.39 -6.66
CA CYS A 142 1.89 8.89 -5.44
C CYS A 142 3.08 9.73 -4.97
N ASN A 143 3.77 10.40 -5.90
CA ASN A 143 4.89 11.28 -5.54
C ASN A 143 4.43 12.63 -4.97
N SER A 144 3.23 13.07 -5.29
CA SER A 144 2.63 14.30 -4.76
C SER A 144 1.72 14.07 -3.54
N ALA A 145 1.42 12.80 -3.22
CA ALA A 145 0.63 12.42 -2.06
C ALA A 145 1.41 12.74 -0.77
N LYS A 146 1.20 13.94 -0.26
CA LYS A 146 1.58 14.35 1.08
C LYS A 146 0.41 14.04 2.01
N SER A 147 0.70 13.59 3.23
CA SER A 147 -0.28 13.59 4.31
C SER A 147 -0.84 15.01 4.42
N THR A 148 -2.12 15.18 4.07
CA THR A 148 -2.79 16.48 4.10
C THR A 148 -2.91 16.90 5.56
N GLY A 149 -1.97 17.71 6.04
CA GLY A 149 -2.04 18.32 7.36
C GLY A 149 -3.21 19.31 7.44
N PRO A 150 -3.73 19.60 8.64
CA PRO A 150 -4.90 20.46 8.86
C PRO A 150 -4.74 21.94 8.45
N PHE A 151 -3.57 22.34 7.92
CA PHE A 151 -3.26 23.73 7.58
C PHE A 151 -4.08 24.30 6.41
N PHE A 152 -4.62 23.47 5.52
CA PHE A 152 -5.42 23.97 4.39
C PHE A 152 -6.83 24.40 4.80
N ILE A 153 -7.36 23.89 5.91
CA ILE A 153 -8.72 24.21 6.39
C ILE A 153 -8.75 25.60 7.04
N THR A 154 -7.66 26.02 7.70
CA THR A 154 -7.60 27.33 8.39
C THR A 154 -7.49 28.51 7.43
N PHE A 155 -6.83 28.34 6.28
CA PHE A 155 -6.66 29.41 5.29
C PHE A 155 -7.99 29.78 4.60
N PHE A 156 -8.84 28.79 4.29
CA PHE A 156 -10.18 29.05 3.76
C PHE A 156 -11.09 29.71 4.80
N ALA A 157 -11.02 29.31 6.07
CA ALA A 157 -11.82 29.91 7.13
C ALA A 157 -11.49 31.40 7.37
N LEU A 158 -10.20 31.78 7.32
CA LEU A 158 -9.75 33.17 7.47
C LEU A 158 -10.16 34.07 6.29
N MET A 159 -10.18 33.52 5.08
CA MET A 159 -10.63 34.27 3.89
C MET A 159 -12.15 34.52 3.90
N PHE A 160 -12.94 33.60 4.45
CA PHE A 160 -14.38 33.78 4.60
C PHE A 160 -14.73 34.79 5.70
N THR A 161 -14.01 34.82 6.82
CA THR A 161 -14.24 35.82 7.88
C THR A 161 -13.78 37.22 7.47
N ALA A 162 -12.67 37.33 6.72
CA ALA A 162 -12.19 38.62 6.22
C ALA A 162 -13.17 39.29 5.23
N ARG A 163 -13.96 38.51 4.48
CA ARG A 163 -15.02 39.03 3.59
C ARG A 163 -16.33 39.39 4.31
N LEU A 164 -16.53 38.91 5.54
CA LEU A 164 -17.71 39.26 6.35
C LEU A 164 -17.48 40.52 7.22
N LEU A 165 -16.24 40.98 7.33
CA LEU A 165 -15.82 42.16 8.10
C LEU A 165 -15.50 43.39 7.21
N ALA A 166 -15.66 43.28 5.89
CA ALA A 166 -15.58 44.36 4.92
C ALA A 166 -16.97 44.60 4.30
#